data_AF-A0AAD2ZWB9-F1
#
_entry.id   AF-A0AAD2ZWB9-F1
#
_cell.length_a   1.000
_cell.length_b   1.000
_cell.length_c   1.000
_cell.angle_alpha   90.00
_cell.angle_beta   90.00
_cell.angle_gamma   90.00
#
_symmetry.space_group_name_H-M   'P 1'
#
loop_
_entity.id
_entity.type
_entity.pdbx_description
1 polymer ?
#
loop_
_entity_poly.entity_id
_entity_poly.type
_entity_poly.pdbx_seq_one_letter_code
_entity_poly.pdbx_strand_id
1 'polypeptide(L)'
;MTIDKHKLKALAEAANAVTTDVNITMAVGADPIEVKAVQDYLQMAMPKTILALLAEIEQLREAHEQVCLNYNRVSFASEERGKQIDQLKAENEALRKSIAGKVVCDLELLEDLRDSAAAEADQHRQSMGSYRPKRQEVLDRTVSRCDLLIAAAKEVSHG
;
A
#
# COMPACT_ATOMS: atom_id res chain seq x y z
N MET A 1 -17.19 40.45 -12.85
CA MET A 1 -18.15 41.53 -12.52
C MET A 1 -17.75 42.10 -11.17
N THR A 2 -17.09 43.26 -11.15
CA THR A 2 -16.50 43.83 -9.93
C THR A 2 -17.52 44.78 -9.32
N ILE A 3 -18.06 44.41 -8.17
CA ILE A 3 -19.05 45.22 -7.46
C ILE A 3 -18.31 46.31 -6.69
N ASP A 4 -18.63 47.58 -6.95
CA ASP A 4 -18.01 48.74 -6.29
C ASP A 4 -18.53 48.86 -4.84
N LYS A 5 -17.76 48.28 -3.91
CA LYS A 5 -18.10 48.16 -2.48
C LYS A 5 -18.32 49.52 -1.82
N HIS A 6 -17.59 50.55 -2.24
CA HIS A 6 -17.72 51.90 -1.69
C HIS A 6 -19.03 52.55 -2.13
N LYS A 7 -19.42 52.39 -3.40
CA LYS A 7 -20.71 52.89 -3.89
C LYS A 7 -21.89 52.18 -3.24
N LEU A 8 -21.81 50.87 -3.03
CA LEU A 8 -22.88 50.11 -2.39
C LEU A 8 -23.06 50.44 -0.91
N LYS A 9 -21.94 50.62 -0.19
CA LYS A 9 -21.98 51.11 1.19
C LYS A 9 -22.55 52.53 1.27
N ALA A 10 -22.12 53.43 0.39
CA ALA A 10 -22.62 54.80 0.33
C ALA A 10 -24.13 54.85 0.00
N LEU A 11 -24.59 54.03 -0.96
CA LEU A 11 -26.01 53.88 -1.28
C LEU A 11 -26.81 53.32 -0.10
N ALA A 12 -26.25 52.34 0.61
CA ALA A 12 -26.90 51.74 1.75
C ALA A 12 -27.01 52.70 2.95
N GLU A 13 -25.97 53.50 3.20
CA GLU A 13 -25.97 54.55 4.22
C GLU A 13 -26.95 55.67 3.85
N ALA A 14 -26.99 56.09 2.57
CA ALA A 14 -27.94 57.07 2.08
C ALA A 14 -29.40 56.59 2.20
N ALA A 15 -29.68 55.32 1.88
CA ALA A 15 -31.01 54.76 1.99
C ALA A 15 -31.44 54.49 3.45
N ASN A 16 -30.51 54.24 4.38
CA ASN A 16 -30.80 54.18 5.82
C ASN A 16 -31.21 55.56 6.37
N ALA A 17 -30.65 56.65 5.84
CA ALA A 17 -31.01 58.01 6.23
C ALA A 17 -32.40 58.41 5.71
N VAL A 18 -32.83 57.86 4.57
CA VAL A 18 -34.18 58.10 4.00
C VAL A 18 -35.25 57.27 4.70
N THR A 19 -34.96 56.03 5.10
CA THR A 19 -35.95 55.12 5.74
C THR A 19 -36.41 55.56 7.13
N THR A 20 -35.67 56.44 7.82
CA THR A 20 -36.12 57.08 9.06
C THR A 20 -37.24 58.12 8.86
N ASP A 21 -37.37 58.68 7.66
CA ASP A 21 -38.42 59.67 7.33
C ASP A 21 -39.66 59.06 6.68
N VAL A 22 -39.58 57.83 6.18
CA VAL A 22 -40.72 57.14 5.58
C VAL A 22 -41.48 56.33 6.64
N ASN A 23 -42.07 57.03 7.60
CA ASN A 23 -43.33 56.56 8.18
C ASN A 23 -44.35 56.60 7.02
N ILE A 24 -44.45 55.51 6.26
CA ILE A 24 -45.45 55.37 5.20
C ILE A 24 -46.80 55.58 5.86
N THR A 25 -47.41 56.73 5.59
CA THR A 25 -48.81 56.99 5.90
C THR A 25 -49.62 55.97 5.11
N MET A 26 -49.85 54.81 5.71
CA MET A 26 -50.64 53.74 5.12
C MET A 26 -52.03 54.31 4.88
N ALA A 27 -52.41 54.44 3.61
CA ALA A 27 -53.69 55.01 3.24
C ALA A 27 -54.80 54.25 3.98
N VAL A 28 -55.61 54.99 4.75
CA VAL A 28 -56.76 54.44 5.46
C VAL A 28 -57.69 53.79 4.43
N GLY A 29 -57.77 52.45 4.43
CA GLY A 29 -58.58 51.66 3.49
C GLY A 29 -57.85 50.59 2.65
N ALA A 30 -56.52 50.46 2.77
CA ALA A 30 -55.77 49.40 2.07
C ALA A 30 -55.98 48.00 2.66
N ASP A 31 -55.92 46.95 1.82
CA ASP A 31 -56.03 45.55 2.24
C ASP A 31 -54.85 45.15 3.14
N PRO A 32 -55.09 44.65 4.36
CA PRO A 32 -54.04 44.22 5.30
C PRO A 32 -52.98 43.26 4.72
N ILE A 33 -53.34 42.44 3.72
CA ILE A 33 -52.42 41.49 3.08
C ILE A 33 -51.42 42.24 2.21
N GLU A 34 -51.88 43.20 1.41
CA GLU A 34 -51.01 44.02 0.55
C GLU A 34 -50.09 44.91 1.38
N VAL A 35 -50.65 45.47 2.47
CA VAL A 35 -49.91 46.23 3.48
C VAL A 35 -48.74 45.43 4.04
N LYS A 36 -48.97 44.18 4.44
CA LYS A 36 -47.93 43.30 4.97
C LYS A 36 -46.90 42.93 3.90
N ALA A 37 -47.32 42.61 2.68
CA ALA A 37 -46.40 42.26 1.59
C ALA A 37 -45.45 43.41 1.24
N VAL A 38 -45.95 44.66 1.24
CA VAL A 38 -45.13 45.86 1.04
C VAL A 38 -44.17 46.09 2.19
N GLN A 39 -44.62 45.88 3.44
CA GLN A 39 -43.76 46.00 4.62
C GLN A 39 -42.64 44.96 4.63
N ASP A 40 -42.96 43.70 4.30
CA ASP A 40 -41.99 42.62 4.19
C ASP A 40 -40.97 42.90 3.06
N TYR A 41 -41.45 43.37 1.90
CA TYR A 41 -40.59 43.78 0.79
C TYR A 41 -39.64 44.92 1.19
N LEU A 42 -40.14 45.95 1.88
CA LEU A 42 -39.32 47.06 2.37
C LEU A 42 -38.28 46.59 3.38
N GLN A 43 -38.64 45.68 4.29
CA GLN A 43 -37.70 45.08 5.25
C GLN A 43 -36.60 44.27 4.55
N MET A 44 -36.94 43.52 3.49
CA MET A 44 -35.97 42.78 2.68
C MET A 44 -35.09 43.69 1.82
N ALA A 45 -35.66 44.78 1.31
CA ALA A 45 -34.96 45.82 0.57
C ALA A 45 -34.21 46.80 1.47
N MET A 46 -34.25 46.61 2.80
CA MET A 46 -33.50 47.45 3.72
C MET A 46 -32.01 47.36 3.37
N PRO A 47 -31.32 48.51 3.32
CA PRO A 47 -29.89 48.58 3.05
C PRO A 47 -29.03 47.63 3.87
N LYS A 48 -29.37 47.46 5.16
CA LYS A 48 -28.67 46.54 6.07
C LYS A 48 -28.79 45.09 5.62
N THR A 49 -29.97 44.67 5.18
CA THR A 49 -30.24 43.32 4.68
C THR A 49 -29.46 43.07 3.38
N ILE A 50 -29.47 44.04 2.46
CA ILE A 50 -28.72 43.95 1.19
C ILE A 50 -27.21 43.86 1.45
N LEU A 51 -26.67 44.69 2.34
CA LEU A 51 -25.24 44.65 2.69
C LEU A 51 -24.84 43.32 3.37
N ALA A 52 -25.69 42.79 4.24
CA ALA A 52 -25.46 41.49 4.88
C ALA A 52 -25.41 40.36 3.85
N LEU A 53 -26.36 40.32 2.92
CA LEU A 53 -26.38 39.34 1.83
C LEU A 53 -25.16 39.46 0.91
N LEU A 54 -24.70 40.69 0.62
CA LEU A 54 -23.48 40.89 -0.17
C LEU A 54 -22.22 40.39 0.55
N ALA A 55 -22.14 40.60 1.88
CA ALA A 55 -21.04 40.07 2.67
C ALA A 55 -21.05 38.53 2.68
N GLU A 56 -22.23 37.91 2.81
CA GLU A 56 -22.39 36.45 2.74
C GLU A 56 -22.00 35.89 1.36
N ILE A 57 -22.43 36.53 0.27
CA ILE A 57 -22.05 36.14 -1.10
C ILE A 57 -20.52 36.17 -1.27
N GLU A 58 -19.84 37.17 -0.71
CA GLU A 58 -18.39 37.26 -0.80
C GLU A 58 -17.70 36.14 0.00
N GLN A 59 -18.15 35.89 1.24
CA GLN A 59 -17.64 34.79 2.06
C GLN A 59 -17.83 33.44 1.36
N LEU A 60 -18.99 33.22 0.74
CA LEU A 60 -19.28 32.01 -0.02
C LEU A 60 -18.38 31.87 -1.25
N ARG A 61 -18.05 32.98 -1.93
CA ARG A 61 -17.12 32.98 -3.07
C ARG A 61 -15.70 32.62 -2.64
N GLU A 62 -15.19 33.23 -1.58
CA GLU A 62 -13.87 32.93 -1.03
C GLU A 62 -13.79 31.47 -0.58
N ALA A 63 -14.82 30.98 0.13
CA ALA A 63 -14.90 29.58 0.54
C ALA A 63 -14.93 28.63 -0.65
N HIS A 64 -15.71 28.94 -1.70
CA HIS A 64 -15.77 28.14 -2.91
C HIS A 64 -14.41 28.07 -3.63
N GLU A 65 -13.71 29.20 -3.77
CA GLU A 65 -12.37 29.25 -4.36
C GLU A 65 -11.39 28.37 -3.57
N GLN A 66 -11.42 28.46 -2.24
CA GLN A 66 -10.59 27.63 -1.38
C GLN A 66 -10.89 26.13 -1.55
N VAL A 67 -12.17 25.76 -1.68
CA VAL A 67 -12.59 24.38 -1.95
C VAL A 67 -12.06 23.91 -3.30
N CYS A 68 -12.15 24.73 -4.35
CA CYS A 68 -11.61 24.38 -5.67
C CYS A 68 -10.09 24.15 -5.61
N LEU A 69 -9.35 25.03 -4.92
CA LEU A 69 -7.90 24.87 -4.74
C LEU A 69 -7.56 23.58 -3.97
N ASN A 70 -8.30 23.30 -2.90
CA ASN A 70 -8.11 22.09 -2.11
C ASN A 70 -8.44 20.83 -2.91
N TYR A 71 -9.54 20.84 -3.68
CA TYR A 71 -9.92 19.73 -4.54
C TYR A 71 -8.82 19.42 -5.56
N ASN A 72 -8.29 20.44 -6.22
CA ASN A 72 -7.20 20.27 -7.18
C ASN A 72 -5.97 19.65 -6.51
N ARG A 73 -5.56 20.15 -5.34
CA ARG A 73 -4.43 19.59 -4.57
C ARG A 73 -4.63 18.12 -4.23
N VAL A 74 -5.82 17.76 -3.73
CA VAL A 74 -6.15 16.38 -3.38
C VAL A 74 -6.19 15.49 -4.62
N SER A 75 -6.74 15.99 -5.73
CA SER A 75 -6.79 15.28 -7.01
C SER A 75 -5.38 14.93 -7.50
N PHE A 76 -4.47 15.90 -7.56
CA PHE A 76 -3.07 15.65 -7.96
C PHE A 76 -2.37 14.68 -7.00
N ALA A 77 -2.52 14.87 -5.69
CA ALA A 77 -1.92 13.96 -4.70
C ALA A 77 -2.51 12.54 -4.74
N SER A 78 -3.76 12.39 -5.19
CA SER A 78 -4.41 11.09 -5.38
C SER A 78 -3.86 10.38 -6.61
N GLU A 79 -3.67 11.10 -7.71
CA GLU A 79 -3.12 10.55 -8.95
C GLU A 79 -1.68 10.04 -8.75
N GLU A 80 -0.83 10.84 -8.12
CA GLU A 80 0.56 10.45 -7.83
C GLU A 80 0.65 9.24 -6.89
N ARG A 81 -0.23 9.17 -5.88
CA ARG A 81 -0.33 7.98 -5.02
C ARG A 81 -0.79 6.75 -5.80
N GLY A 82 -1.70 6.91 -6.77
CA GLY A 82 -2.11 5.82 -7.66
C GLY A 82 -0.92 5.23 -8.43
N LYS A 83 -0.11 6.10 -9.06
CA LYS A 83 1.11 5.68 -9.78
C LYS A 83 2.11 4.96 -8.88
N GLN A 84 2.34 5.47 -7.66
CA GLN A 84 3.22 4.84 -6.68
C GLN A 84 2.72 3.45 -6.25
N ILE A 85 1.41 3.30 -6.01
CA ILE A 85 0.81 2.02 -5.65
C ILE A 85 1.00 1.00 -6.78
N ASP A 86 0.76 1.40 -8.02
CA ASP A 86 0.90 0.50 -9.17
C ASP A 86 2.37 0.08 -9.39
N GLN A 87 3.31 1.01 -9.22
CA GLN A 87 4.74 0.71 -9.23
C GLN A 87 5.11 -0.29 -8.13
N LEU A 88 4.70 -0.05 -6.89
CA LEU A 88 5.00 -0.93 -5.76
C LEU A 88 4.37 -2.32 -5.93
N LYS A 89 3.19 -2.42 -6.56
CA LYS A 89 2.59 -3.72 -6.91
C LYS A 89 3.43 -4.47 -7.93
N ALA A 90 3.89 -3.78 -8.98
CA ALA A 90 4.74 -4.38 -10.01
C ALA A 90 6.08 -4.87 -9.43
N GLU A 91 6.73 -4.06 -8.58
CA GLU A 91 7.97 -4.43 -7.90
C GLU A 91 7.78 -5.63 -6.95
N ASN A 92 6.70 -5.64 -6.17
CA ASN A 92 6.38 -6.79 -5.31
C ASN A 92 6.14 -8.07 -6.10
N GLU A 93 5.45 -7.99 -7.25
CA GLU A 93 5.22 -9.14 -8.11
C GLU A 93 6.55 -9.66 -8.71
N ALA A 94 7.41 -8.75 -9.18
CA ALA A 94 8.73 -9.10 -9.69
C ALA A 94 9.60 -9.78 -8.61
N LEU A 95 9.60 -9.26 -7.39
CA LEU A 95 10.32 -9.86 -6.26
C LEU A 95 9.79 -11.25 -5.92
N ARG A 96 8.46 -11.43 -5.86
CA ARG A 96 7.84 -12.74 -5.63
C ARG A 96 8.25 -13.77 -6.68
N LYS A 97 8.24 -13.37 -7.96
CA LYS A 97 8.70 -14.23 -9.07
C LYS A 97 10.18 -14.58 -8.95
N SER A 98 11.03 -13.61 -8.60
CA SER A 98 12.47 -13.84 -8.41
C SER A 98 12.75 -14.80 -7.26
N ILE A 99 12.08 -14.62 -6.11
CA ILE A 99 12.23 -15.50 -4.95
C ILE A 99 11.73 -16.91 -5.27
N ALA A 100 10.55 -17.03 -5.89
CA ALA A 100 10.01 -18.33 -6.29
C ALA A 100 10.97 -19.07 -7.22
N GLY A 101 11.53 -18.38 -8.23
CA GLY A 101 12.53 -18.97 -9.13
C GLY A 101 13.77 -19.48 -8.39
N LYS A 102 14.33 -18.69 -7.46
CA LYS A 102 15.49 -19.11 -6.65
C LYS A 102 15.19 -20.33 -5.79
N VAL A 103 14.04 -20.34 -5.11
CA VAL A 103 13.63 -21.47 -4.24
C VAL A 103 13.46 -22.75 -5.06
N VAL A 104 12.92 -22.67 -6.28
CA VAL A 104 12.81 -23.82 -7.18
C VAL A 104 14.19 -24.34 -7.57
N CYS A 105 15.11 -23.48 -7.99
CA CYS A 105 16.48 -23.89 -8.34
C CYS A 105 17.22 -24.50 -7.14
N ASP A 106 17.04 -23.95 -5.94
CA ASP A 106 17.66 -24.47 -4.72
C ASP A 106 17.11 -25.85 -4.34
N LEU A 107 15.81 -26.10 -4.55
CA LEU A 107 15.18 -27.40 -4.31
C LEU A 107 15.70 -28.46 -5.29
N GLU A 108 15.78 -28.15 -6.59
CA GLU A 108 16.32 -29.05 -7.61
C GLU A 108 17.78 -29.42 -7.28
N LEU A 109 18.61 -28.44 -6.91
CA LEU A 109 19.99 -28.69 -6.50
C LEU A 109 20.09 -29.60 -5.26
N LEU A 110 19.21 -29.41 -4.28
CA LEU A 110 19.18 -30.25 -3.07
C LEU A 110 18.72 -31.68 -3.38
N GLU A 111 17.78 -31.86 -4.30
CA GLU A 111 17.35 -33.20 -4.76
C GLU A 111 18.49 -33.92 -5.48
N ASP A 112 19.19 -33.26 -6.40
CA ASP A 112 20.34 -33.81 -7.12
C ASP A 112 21.47 -34.20 -6.15
N LEU A 113 21.76 -33.35 -5.16
CA LEU A 113 22.75 -33.64 -4.12
C LEU A 113 22.35 -34.84 -3.25
N ARG A 114 21.08 -34.93 -2.86
CA ARG A 114 20.55 -36.06 -2.09
C ARG A 114 20.70 -37.36 -2.87
N ASP A 115 20.32 -37.37 -4.15
CA ASP A 115 20.35 -38.56 -4.99
C ASP A 115 21.79 -38.98 -5.29
N SER A 116 22.70 -38.02 -5.50
CA SER A 116 24.14 -38.26 -5.64
C SER A 116 24.74 -38.85 -4.35
N ALA A 117 24.41 -38.30 -3.19
CA ALA A 117 24.88 -38.81 -1.90
C ALA A 117 24.35 -40.24 -1.62
N ALA A 118 23.10 -40.53 -2.01
CA ALA A 118 22.53 -41.87 -1.91
C ALA A 118 23.27 -42.87 -2.80
N ALA A 119 23.55 -42.49 -4.06
CA ALA A 119 24.30 -43.31 -4.99
C ALA A 119 25.74 -43.58 -4.50
N GLU A 120 26.42 -42.57 -3.97
CA GLU A 120 27.76 -42.71 -3.41
C GLU A 120 27.77 -43.63 -2.17
N ALA A 121 26.78 -43.49 -1.28
CA ALA A 121 26.62 -44.37 -0.12
C ALA A 121 26.37 -45.83 -0.54
N ASP A 122 25.59 -46.07 -1.58
CA ASP A 122 25.35 -47.39 -2.16
C ASP A 122 26.61 -47.99 -2.77
N GLN A 123 27.36 -47.20 -3.55
CA GLN A 123 28.63 -47.63 -4.12
C GLN A 123 29.65 -47.99 -3.03
N HIS A 124 29.72 -47.19 -1.96
CA HIS A 124 30.58 -47.48 -0.81
C HIS A 124 30.15 -48.78 -0.10
N ARG A 125 28.83 -48.98 0.13
CA ARG A 125 28.30 -50.24 0.70
C ARG A 125 28.65 -51.45 -0.16
N GLN A 126 28.50 -51.36 -1.48
CA GLN A 126 28.84 -52.45 -2.41
C GLN A 126 30.34 -52.75 -2.38
N SER A 127 31.17 -51.70 -2.40
CA SER A 127 32.63 -51.82 -2.33
C SER A 127 33.06 -52.52 -1.04
N MET A 128 32.53 -52.07 0.11
CA MET A 128 32.82 -52.67 1.42
C MET A 128 32.27 -54.08 1.57
N GLY A 129 31.11 -54.36 0.98
CA GLY A 129 30.52 -55.69 0.92
C GLY A 129 31.41 -56.70 0.19
N SER A 130 32.11 -56.27 -0.86
CA SER A 130 33.06 -57.12 -1.60
C SER A 130 34.46 -57.20 -0.96
N TYR A 131 34.88 -56.16 -0.24
CA TYR A 131 36.19 -56.08 0.40
C TYR A 131 36.30 -57.06 1.57
N ARG A 132 35.26 -57.14 2.42
CA ARG A 132 35.29 -57.97 3.63
C ARG A 132 35.53 -59.47 3.34
N PRO A 133 34.83 -60.12 2.39
CA PRO A 133 35.10 -61.51 2.02
C PRO A 133 36.51 -61.72 1.46
N LYS A 134 36.97 -60.83 0.56
CA LYS A 134 38.32 -60.92 -0.02
C LYS A 134 39.41 -60.84 1.05
N ARG A 135 39.26 -59.90 1.99
CA ARG A 135 40.18 -59.78 3.14
C ARG A 135 40.17 -61.04 4.00
N GLN A 136 39.00 -61.64 4.23
CA GLN A 136 38.89 -62.89 4.98
C GLN A 136 39.59 -64.06 4.26
N GLU A 137 39.37 -64.20 2.95
CA GLU A 137 40.03 -65.25 2.14
C GLU A 137 41.56 -65.15 2.19
N VAL A 138 42.11 -63.93 2.10
CA VAL A 138 43.56 -63.70 2.22
C VAL A 138 44.08 -64.07 3.61
N LEU A 139 43.34 -63.72 4.67
CA LEU A 139 43.67 -64.09 6.04
C LEU A 139 43.65 -65.62 6.22
N ASP A 140 42.57 -66.28 5.82
CA ASP A 140 42.40 -67.73 5.93
C ASP A 140 43.53 -68.48 5.20
N ARG A 141 43.88 -68.02 3.99
CA ARG A 141 44.99 -68.58 3.22
C ARG A 141 46.34 -68.40 3.91
N THR A 142 46.55 -67.25 4.56
CA THR A 142 47.79 -66.94 5.30
C THR A 142 47.89 -67.80 6.56
N VAL A 143 46.81 -67.89 7.34
CA VAL A 143 46.74 -68.74 8.55
C VAL A 143 47.02 -70.20 8.19
N SER A 144 46.34 -70.73 7.17
CA SER A 144 46.55 -72.11 6.72
C SER A 144 48.00 -72.39 6.32
N ARG A 145 48.66 -71.42 5.67
CA ARG A 145 50.08 -71.53 5.31
C ARG A 145 51.01 -71.49 6.53
N CYS A 146 50.70 -70.68 7.54
CA CYS A 146 51.41 -70.69 8.82
C CYS A 146 51.25 -72.02 9.55
N ASP A 147 50.04 -72.59 9.58
CA ASP A 147 49.78 -73.88 10.22
C ASP A 147 50.60 -75.01 9.61
N LEU A 148 50.70 -75.05 8.26
CA LEU A 148 51.56 -76.01 7.56
C LEU A 148 53.03 -75.86 7.93
N LEU A 149 53.54 -74.63 8.01
CA LEU A 149 54.93 -74.37 8.41
C LEU A 149 55.19 -74.79 9.86
N ILE A 150 54.23 -74.54 10.76
CA ILE A 150 54.32 -74.95 12.17
C ILE A 150 54.31 -76.48 12.28
N ALA A 151 53.45 -77.16 11.52
CA ALA A 151 53.38 -78.62 11.49
C ALA A 151 54.72 -79.23 11.00
N ALA A 152 55.25 -78.73 9.88
CA ALA A 152 56.54 -79.18 9.35
C ALA A 152 57.69 -78.96 10.34
N ALA A 153 57.72 -77.80 11.03
CA ALA A 153 58.72 -77.53 12.05
C ALA A 153 58.62 -78.49 13.26
N LYS A 154 57.39 -78.87 13.65
CA LYS A 154 57.17 -79.86 14.72
C LYS A 154 57.68 -81.23 14.33
N GLU A 155 57.42 -81.70 13.11
CA GLU A 155 57.91 -82.99 12.60
C GLU A 155 59.45 -83.05 12.57
N VAL A 156 60.11 -81.96 12.18
CA VAL A 156 61.58 -81.86 12.19
C VAL A 156 62.18 -81.87 13.61
N SER A 157 61.41 -81.47 14.64
CA SER A 157 61.88 -81.45 16.03
C SER A 157 61.70 -82.76 16.80
N HIS A 158 60.95 -83.73 16.26
CA HIS A 158 60.61 -85.01 16.90
C HIS A 158 61.23 -86.23 16.19
N GLY A 159 62.04 -86.03 15.15
CA GLY A 159 62.90 -87.03 14.50
C GLY A 159 64.37 -86.81 14.86
#